data_AF-A0A0K9NQF1-F1
#
_entry.id   AF-A0A0K9NQF1-F1
#
_cell.length_a   1.000
_cell.length_b   1.000
_cell.length_c   1.000
_cell.angle_alpha   90.00
_cell.angle_beta   90.00
_cell.angle_gamma   90.00
#
_symmetry.space_group_name_H-M   'P 1'
#
loop_
_entity.id
_entity.type
_entity.pdbx_description
1 polymer ?
#
loop_
_entity_poly.entity_id
_entity_poly.type
_entity_poly.pdbx_seq_one_letter_code
_entity_poly.pdbx_strand_id
1 'polypeptide(L)'
;ITLLKSRVNIVTGTPSRIKKLIEIDALSLSRLSLVVIDLQRDAKGYSLFTLPQVSNEFWELYKSHFHGKLSQGSNDLNLRICFYGPMSVQEFEKSLKAEED
;
A
#
# COMPACT_ATOMS: atom_id res chain seq x y z
N ILE A 1 22.30 6.78 -19.47
CA ILE A 1 21.60 6.31 -18.25
C ILE A 1 21.64 7.45 -17.25
N THR A 2 20.53 8.17 -17.10
CA THR A 2 20.45 9.33 -16.22
C THR A 2 20.42 8.82 -14.77
N LEU A 3 21.48 9.07 -14.01
CA LEU A 3 21.49 8.80 -12.57
C LEU A 3 20.32 9.55 -11.90
N LEU A 4 19.65 8.88 -10.96
CA LEU A 4 18.61 9.48 -10.11
C LEU A 4 19.11 10.82 -9.55
N LYS A 5 18.46 11.92 -9.92
CA LYS A 5 18.85 13.28 -9.53
C LYS A 5 18.66 13.57 -8.03
N SER A 6 18.06 12.65 -7.28
CA SER A 6 17.73 12.82 -5.86
C SER A 6 17.83 11.51 -5.08
N ARG A 7 18.11 11.61 -3.77
CA ARG A 7 18.08 10.47 -2.84
C ARG A 7 16.63 10.08 -2.54
N VAL A 8 16.31 8.82 -2.85
CA VAL A 8 15.04 8.18 -2.52
C VAL A 8 15.22 7.23 -1.33
N ASN A 9 14.23 7.20 -0.44
CA ASN A 9 14.17 6.24 0.66
C ASN A 9 13.10 5.21 0.30
N ILE A 10 13.46 3.93 0.33
CA ILE A 10 12.56 2.83 -0.01
C ILE A 10 12.50 1.90 1.19
N VAL A 11 11.30 1.50 1.57
CA VAL A 11 11.05 0.47 2.57
C VAL A 11 10.06 -0.52 2.00
N THR A 12 10.29 -1.80 2.26
CA THR A 12 9.43 -2.90 1.83
C THR A 12 9.20 -3.82 3.02
N GLY A 13 7.99 -4.35 3.17
CA GLY A 13 7.68 -5.28 4.23
C GLY A 13 6.20 -5.59 4.28
N THR A 14 5.84 -6.52 5.15
CA THR A 14 4.43 -6.82 5.44
C THR A 14 3.76 -5.63 6.12
N PRO A 15 2.43 -5.48 6.02
CA PRO A 15 1.71 -4.39 6.67
C PRO A 15 2.02 -4.27 8.17
N SER A 16 2.02 -5.38 8.90
CA SER A 16 2.39 -5.41 10.33
C SER A 16 3.81 -4.92 10.60
N ARG A 17 4.80 -5.26 9.74
CA ARG A 17 6.18 -4.78 9.91
C ARG A 17 6.28 -3.27 9.66
N ILE A 18 5.62 -2.75 8.63
CA ILE A 18 5.62 -1.32 8.32
C ILE A 18 4.95 -0.54 9.45
N LYS A 19 3.77 -0.97 9.92
CA LYS A 19 3.07 -0.38 11.05
C LYS A 19 3.95 -0.30 12.30
N LYS A 20 4.57 -1.43 12.68
CA LYS A 20 5.46 -1.48 13.84
C LYS A 20 6.65 -0.53 13.73
N LEU A 21 7.25 -0.40 12.54
CA LEU A 21 8.36 0.53 12.33
C LEU A 21 7.95 2.00 12.46
N ILE A 22 6.72 2.34 12.07
CA ILE A 22 6.16 3.68 12.28
C ILE A 22 5.91 3.93 13.77
N GLU A 23 5.31 2.95 14.46
CA GLU A 23 4.95 3.06 15.90
C GLU A 23 6.16 3.23 16.83
N ILE A 24 7.31 2.65 16.48
CA ILE A 24 8.56 2.81 17.25
C ILE A 24 9.43 3.98 16.75
N ASP A 25 8.90 4.84 15.89
CA ASP A 25 9.59 5.98 15.26
C ASP A 25 10.83 5.62 14.42
N ALA A 26 11.00 4.35 14.06
CA ALA A 26 12.07 3.89 13.17
C ALA A 26 11.79 4.20 11.68
N LEU A 27 10.54 4.46 11.31
CA LEU A 27 10.11 4.82 9.96
C LEU A 27 9.28 6.10 9.96
N SER A 28 9.87 7.21 9.51
CA SER A 28 9.18 8.49 9.34
C SER A 28 8.41 8.54 8.01
N LEU A 29 7.15 8.98 8.07
CA LEU A 29 6.29 9.21 6.90
C LEU A 29 6.31 10.66 6.39
N SER A 30 7.23 11.50 6.89
CA SER A 30 7.34 12.93 6.56
C SER A 30 7.56 13.17 5.06
N ARG A 31 8.37 12.32 4.42
CA ARG A 31 8.70 12.38 2.99
C ARG A 31 8.00 11.31 2.14
N LEU A 32 7.00 10.62 2.71
CA LEU A 32 6.29 9.57 1.98
C LEU A 32 5.43 10.21 0.86
N SER A 33 5.77 9.91 -0.38
CA SER A 33 5.04 10.39 -1.57
C SER A 33 4.38 9.26 -2.37
N LEU A 34 4.80 8.02 -2.16
CA LEU A 34 4.34 6.85 -2.93
C LEU A 34 4.25 5.63 -2.03
N VAL A 35 3.11 4.96 -2.06
CA VAL A 35 2.92 3.60 -1.53
C VAL A 35 2.62 2.69 -2.71
N VAL A 36 3.41 1.63 -2.85
CA VAL A 36 3.18 0.59 -3.86
C VAL A 36 2.64 -0.64 -3.15
N ILE A 37 1.46 -1.08 -3.58
CA ILE A 37 0.78 -2.26 -3.07
C ILE A 37 1.01 -3.39 -4.06
N ASP A 38 1.67 -4.44 -3.61
CA ASP A 38 1.85 -5.66 -4.40
C ASP A 38 0.57 -6.51 -4.37
N LEU A 39 0.03 -6.77 -5.54
CA LEU A 39 -1.17 -7.56 -5.79
C LEU A 39 -0.85 -8.97 -6.28
N GLN A 40 0.43 -9.34 -6.37
CA GLN A 40 0.83 -10.70 -6.73
C GLN A 40 0.17 -11.72 -5.80
N ARG A 41 -0.33 -12.81 -6.40
CA ARG A 41 -0.91 -13.93 -5.67
C ARG A 41 0.19 -14.92 -5.29
N ASP A 42 0.10 -15.47 -4.10
CA ASP A 42 0.96 -16.56 -3.65
C ASP A 42 0.59 -17.90 -4.33
N ALA A 43 1.33 -18.97 -4.02
CA ALA A 43 1.09 -20.30 -4.57
C ALA A 43 -0.30 -20.89 -4.24
N LYS A 44 -1.01 -20.31 -3.26
CA LYS A 44 -2.37 -20.68 -2.83
C LYS A 44 -3.43 -19.75 -3.43
N GLY A 45 -3.04 -18.77 -4.24
CA GLY A 45 -3.93 -17.81 -4.86
C GLY A 45 -4.29 -16.61 -3.97
N TYR A 46 -3.67 -16.45 -2.81
CA TYR A 46 -3.94 -15.31 -1.93
C TYR A 46 -3.08 -14.10 -2.30
N SER A 47 -3.67 -12.91 -2.23
CA SER A 47 -2.98 -11.62 -2.32
C SER A 47 -3.06 -10.89 -0.99
N LEU A 48 -2.46 -9.69 -0.93
CA LEU A 48 -2.53 -8.79 0.22
C LEU A 48 -3.98 -8.51 0.68
N PHE A 49 -4.94 -8.47 -0.25
CA PHE A 49 -6.34 -8.17 0.06
C PHE A 49 -7.21 -9.41 0.32
N THR A 50 -6.84 -10.57 -0.21
CA THR A 50 -7.67 -11.78 -0.10
C THR A 50 -7.29 -12.68 1.06
N LEU A 51 -6.07 -12.55 1.62
CA LEU A 51 -5.71 -13.23 2.86
C LEU A 51 -6.25 -12.43 4.06
N PRO A 52 -7.24 -12.94 4.83
CA PRO A 52 -7.99 -12.12 5.79
C PRO A 52 -7.13 -11.43 6.85
N GLN A 53 -6.14 -12.15 7.39
CA GLN A 53 -5.23 -11.58 8.40
C GLN A 53 -4.42 -10.41 7.82
N VAL A 54 -3.83 -10.59 6.65
CA VAL A 54 -2.98 -9.57 6.02
C VAL A 54 -3.81 -8.37 5.55
N SER A 55 -5.02 -8.63 5.04
CA SER A 55 -5.98 -7.60 4.65
C SER A 55 -6.36 -6.72 5.84
N ASN A 56 -6.70 -7.33 6.99
CA ASN A 56 -6.99 -6.59 8.21
C ASN A 56 -5.80 -5.74 8.68
N GLU A 57 -4.59 -6.32 8.72
CA GLU A 57 -3.37 -5.58 9.09
C GLU A 57 -3.11 -4.40 8.15
N PHE A 58 -3.35 -4.57 6.84
CA PHE A 58 -3.24 -3.49 5.86
C PHE A 58 -4.26 -2.39 6.12
N TRP A 59 -5.54 -2.72 6.34
CA TRP A 59 -6.57 -1.72 6.56
C TRP A 59 -6.36 -0.95 7.87
N GLU A 60 -5.81 -1.58 8.90
CA GLU A 60 -5.38 -0.89 10.12
C GLU A 60 -4.26 0.12 9.84
N LEU A 61 -3.20 -0.30 9.13
CA LEU A 61 -2.09 0.58 8.71
C LEU A 61 -2.61 1.77 7.87
N TYR A 62 -3.50 1.49 6.91
CA TYR A 62 -4.10 2.50 6.06
C TYR A 62 -4.88 3.54 6.88
N LYS A 63 -5.81 3.10 7.73
CA LYS A 63 -6.67 3.99 8.52
C LYS A 63 -5.87 4.84 9.51
N SER A 64 -4.87 4.24 10.15
CA SER A 64 -4.07 4.91 11.18
C SER A 64 -3.03 5.89 10.61
N HIS A 65 -2.38 5.56 9.49
CA HIS A 65 -1.19 6.31 9.05
C HIS A 65 -1.28 6.92 7.64
N PHE A 66 -2.09 6.35 6.73
CA PHE A 66 -2.15 6.81 5.33
C PHE A 66 -3.39 7.65 5.02
N HIS A 67 -4.54 7.32 5.62
CA HIS A 67 -5.82 7.96 5.30
C HIS A 67 -5.78 9.48 5.46
N GLY A 68 -5.28 9.98 6.59
CA GLY A 68 -5.14 11.42 6.82
C GLY A 68 -4.24 12.11 5.78
N LYS A 69 -3.15 11.45 5.37
CA LYS A 69 -2.21 11.99 4.36
C LYS A 69 -2.78 12.00 2.95
N LEU A 70 -3.68 11.08 2.63
CA LEU A 70 -4.37 11.04 1.34
C LEU A 70 -5.47 12.11 1.25
N SER A 71 -6.20 12.30 2.35
CA SER A 71 -7.34 13.24 2.39
C SER A 71 -6.92 14.70 2.49
N GLN A 72 -5.72 15.01 3.01
CA GLN A 72 -5.19 16.38 3.18
C GLN A 72 -4.55 16.95 1.89
N GLY A 73 -5.15 16.73 0.72
CA GLY A 73 -4.59 17.03 -0.61
C GLY A 73 -4.36 18.51 -0.98
N SER A 74 -3.81 19.33 -0.08
CA SER A 74 -3.68 20.78 -0.22
C SER A 74 -2.30 21.36 0.11
N ASN A 75 -1.25 20.56 0.31
CA ASN A 75 0.14 21.06 0.37
C ASN A 75 1.11 20.10 -0.34
N ASP A 76 1.59 20.48 -1.53
CA ASP A 76 2.77 20.09 -2.35
C ASP A 76 3.33 18.63 -2.37
N LEU A 77 2.81 17.70 -1.57
CA LEU A 77 3.22 16.29 -1.43
C LEU A 77 1.98 15.40 -1.36
N ASN A 78 1.26 15.29 -2.48
CA ASN A 78 0.14 14.35 -2.58
C ASN A 78 0.67 12.92 -2.53
N LEU A 79 0.39 12.22 -1.42
CA LEU A 79 0.64 10.79 -1.30
C LEU A 79 -0.12 10.06 -2.41
N ARG A 80 0.58 9.23 -3.20
CA ARG A 80 -0.02 8.39 -4.24
C ARG A 80 0.00 6.94 -3.80
N ILE A 81 -1.09 6.23 -4.06
CA ILE A 81 -1.15 4.77 -3.94
C ILE A 81 -1.13 4.19 -5.35
N CYS A 82 -0.20 3.27 -5.60
CA CYS A 82 -0.11 2.52 -6.84
C CYS A 82 -0.27 1.03 -6.55
N PHE A 83 -0.99 0.35 -7.42
CA PHE A 83 -1.15 -1.09 -7.39
C PHE A 83 -0.19 -1.71 -8.41
N TYR A 84 0.56 -2.73 -7.99
CA TYR A 84 1.53 -3.42 -8.82
C TYR A 84 1.20 -4.92 -8.85
N GLY A 85 1.17 -5.52 -10.03
CA GLY A 85 0.93 -6.95 -10.19
C GLY A 85 0.01 -7.29 -11.38
N PRO A 86 -0.16 -8.58 -11.69
CA PRO A 86 -0.98 -9.07 -12.76
C PRO A 86 -2.41 -9.11 -12.22
N MET A 87 -3.11 -8.01 -12.40
CA MET A 87 -4.55 -7.95 -12.22
C MET A 87 -5.15 -7.83 -13.62
N SER A 88 -5.78 -8.89 -14.10
CA SER A 88 -6.57 -8.75 -15.32
C SER A 88 -7.77 -7.86 -15.03
N VAL A 89 -8.22 -7.08 -16.03
CA VAL A 89 -9.44 -6.26 -15.93
C VAL A 89 -10.63 -7.13 -15.49
N GLN A 90 -10.68 -8.35 -15.99
CA GLN A 90 -11.71 -9.35 -15.67
C GLN A 90 -11.67 -9.78 -14.20
N GLU A 91 -10.48 -9.96 -13.62
CA GLU A 91 -10.33 -10.27 -12.19
C GLU A 91 -10.69 -9.09 -11.32
N PHE A 92 -10.34 -7.86 -11.73
CA PHE A 92 -10.74 -6.64 -11.02
C PHE A 92 -12.26 -6.48 -11.00
N GLU A 93 -12.93 -6.62 -12.15
CA GLU A 93 -14.39 -6.53 -12.28
C GLU A 93 -15.10 -7.63 -11.50
N LYS A 94 -14.55 -8.84 -11.44
CA LYS A 94 -15.12 -9.96 -10.67
C LYS A 94 -15.02 -9.71 -9.17
N SER A 95 -13.94 -9.10 -8.69
CA SER A 95 -13.78 -8.73 -7.28
C SER A 95 -14.77 -7.65 -6.84
N LEU A 96 -15.15 -6.71 -7.71
CA LEU A 96 -16.16 -5.69 -7.40
C LEU A 96 -17.57 -6.27 -7.29
N LYS A 97 -17.92 -7.26 -8.13
CA LYS A 97 -19.25 -7.89 -8.12
C LYS A 97 -19.45 -8.85 -6.94
N ALA A 98 -18.38 -9.43 -6.42
CA ALA A 98 -18.45 -10.36 -5.29
C ALA A 98 -18.72 -9.67 -3.94
N GLU A 99 -18.70 -8.33 -3.87
CA GLU A 99 -19.07 -7.54 -2.69
C GLU A 99 -20.54 -7.07 -2.69
N GLU A 100 -21.29 -7.32 -3.77
CA GLU A 100 -22.73 -6.95 -3.89
C GLU A 100 -23.70 -8.09 -3.54
N ASP A 101 -23.20 -9.31 -3.30
CA ASP A 101 -23.97 -10.51 -2.87
C ASP A 101 -23.70 -10.85 -1.39
#